data_AF-A0A2W4RAP6-F1
#
_entry.id   AF-A0A2W4RAP6-F1
#
_cell.length_a   1.000
_cell.length_b   1.000
_cell.length_c   1.000
_cell.angle_alpha   90.00
_cell.angle_beta   90.00
_cell.angle_gamma   90.00
#
_symmetry.space_group_name_H-M   'P 1'
#
loop_
_entity.id
_entity.type
_entity.pdbx_description
1 polymer ?
#
loop_
_entity_poly.entity_id
_entity_poly.type
_entity_poly.pdbx_seq_one_letter_code
_entity_poly.pdbx_strand_id
1 'polypeptide(L)'
;MARLNISAWAIRRPVPPLVLFMVLIALGVFSFQQLPVMRFPNIDIPVVQVTITQAGAAPSELETQVTKRVEDAIAGVPGVKHITSTCLL
;
A
#
# COMPACT_ATOMS: atom_id res chain seq x y z
N MET A 1 -27.56 -33.60 -28.51
CA MET A 1 -27.06 -33.12 -27.21
C MET A 1 -28.24 -32.82 -26.32
N ALA A 2 -28.46 -33.61 -25.26
CA ALA A 2 -29.59 -33.39 -24.35
C ALA A 2 -29.36 -32.08 -23.57
N ARG A 3 -30.28 -31.12 -23.68
CA ARG A 3 -30.24 -29.87 -22.90
C ARG A 3 -30.59 -30.20 -21.45
N LEU A 4 -29.60 -30.16 -20.57
CA LEU A 4 -29.82 -30.27 -19.13
C LEU A 4 -30.46 -28.96 -18.63
N ASN A 5 -31.73 -29.02 -18.27
CA ASN A 5 -32.45 -27.89 -17.65
C ASN A 5 -32.11 -27.84 -16.16
N ILE A 6 -30.98 -27.18 -15.84
CA ILE A 6 -30.43 -27.06 -14.48
C ILE A 6 -31.46 -26.46 -13.52
N SER A 7 -32.22 -25.46 -13.94
CA SER A 7 -33.28 -24.83 -13.15
C SER A 7 -34.42 -25.81 -12.83
N ALA A 8 -34.90 -26.56 -13.81
CA ALA A 8 -35.98 -27.53 -13.61
C ALA A 8 -35.54 -28.70 -12.72
N TRP A 9 -34.28 -29.11 -12.81
CA TRP A 9 -33.69 -30.15 -11.95
C TRP A 9 -33.53 -29.67 -10.50
N ALA A 10 -33.04 -28.44 -10.31
CA ALA A 10 -32.91 -27.81 -8.99
C ALA A 10 -34.27 -27.65 -8.28
N ILE A 11 -35.34 -27.36 -9.02
CA ILE A 11 -36.71 -27.27 -8.47
C ILE A 11 -37.22 -28.66 -8.04
N ARG A 12 -36.97 -29.70 -8.87
CA ARG A 12 -37.46 -31.07 -8.60
C ARG A 12 -36.65 -31.80 -7.52
N ARG A 13 -35.38 -31.45 -7.35
CA ARG A 13 -34.49 -31.96 -6.30
C ARG A 13 -33.87 -30.76 -5.57
N PRO A 14 -34.54 -30.22 -4.53
CA PRO A 14 -34.10 -28.99 -3.87
C PRO A 14 -32.91 -29.20 -2.93
N VAL A 15 -32.62 -30.44 -2.52
CA VAL A 15 -31.56 -30.75 -1.55
C VAL A 15 -30.16 -30.38 -2.06
N PRO A 16 -29.72 -30.76 -3.28
CA PRO A 16 -28.38 -30.41 -3.76
C PRO A 16 -28.12 -28.89 -3.90
N PRO A 17 -29.03 -28.07 -4.46
CA PRO A 17 -28.87 -26.62 -4.46
C PRO A 17 -28.77 -26.02 -3.05
N LEU A 18 -29.60 -26.47 -2.10
CA LEU A 18 -29.58 -25.99 -0.72
C LEU A 18 -28.24 -26.29 -0.03
N VAL A 19 -27.72 -27.51 -0.18
CA VAL A 19 -26.42 -27.90 0.39
C VAL A 19 -25.30 -27.07 -0.23
N LEU A 20 -25.33 -26.84 -1.54
CA LEU A 20 -24.35 -25.99 -2.23
C LEU A 20 -24.32 -24.56 -1.67
N PHE A 21 -25.50 -23.95 -1.48
CA PHE A 21 -25.59 -22.61 -0.88
C PHE A 21 -25.12 -22.60 0.57
N MET A 22 -25.45 -23.63 1.36
CA MET A 22 -24.98 -23.76 2.74
C MET A 22 -23.45 -23.85 2.82
N VAL A 23 -22.84 -24.63 1.93
CA VAL A 23 -21.38 -24.74 1.83
C VAL A 23 -20.76 -23.41 1.40
N LEU A 24 -21.33 -22.71 0.43
CA LEU A 24 -20.87 -21.40 -0.01
C LEU A 24 -20.93 -20.36 1.11
N ILE A 25 -22.00 -20.35 1.90
CA ILE A 25 -22.14 -19.46 3.05
C ILE A 25 -21.07 -19.77 4.10
N ALA A 26 -20.88 -21.05 4.44
CA ALA A 26 -19.87 -21.47 5.41
C ALA A 26 -18.46 -21.08 4.96
N LEU A 27 -18.14 -21.30 3.68
CA LEU A 27 -16.86 -20.91 3.09
C LEU A 27 -16.67 -19.39 3.10
N GLY A 28 -17.73 -18.64 2.78
CA GLY A 28 -17.71 -17.18 2.79
C GLY A 28 -17.44 -16.61 4.18
N VAL A 29 -18.12 -17.14 5.21
CA VAL A 29 -17.90 -16.72 6.61
C VAL A 29 -16.48 -17.07 7.06
N PHE A 30 -16.01 -18.27 6.75
CA PHE A 30 -14.66 -18.71 7.09
C PHE A 30 -13.59 -17.84 6.43
N SER A 31 -13.74 -17.54 5.14
CA SER A 31 -12.82 -16.67 4.40
C SER A 31 -12.86 -15.23 4.92
N PHE A 32 -14.04 -14.73 5.31
CA PHE A 32 -14.19 -13.39 5.87
C PHE A 32 -13.48 -13.25 7.22
N GLN A 33 -13.54 -14.28 8.07
CA GLN A 33 -12.83 -14.30 9.36
C GLN A 33 -11.31 -14.40 9.21
N GLN A 34 -10.82 -15.00 8.13
CA GLN A 34 -9.38 -15.08 7.85
C GLN A 34 -8.79 -13.82 7.23
N LEU A 35 -9.61 -12.88 6.76
CA LEU A 35 -9.09 -11.68 6.13
C LEU A 35 -8.27 -10.86 7.14
N PRO A 36 -6.96 -10.63 6.91
CA PRO A 36 -6.14 -9.87 7.84
C PRO A 36 -6.58 -8.41 7.84
N VAL A 37 -7.01 -7.93 9.00
CA VAL A 37 -7.37 -6.52 9.19
C VAL A 37 -6.11 -5.73 9.51
N MET A 38 -5.48 -5.18 8.47
CA MET A 38 -4.33 -4.28 8.65
C MET A 38 -4.85 -2.85 8.87
N ARG A 39 -4.73 -2.33 10.10
CA ARG A 39 -5.06 -0.92 10.41
C ARG A 39 -4.09 0.08 9.79
N PHE A 40 -2.84 -0.35 9.63
CA PHE A 40 -1.81 0.39 8.93
C PHE A 40 -1.19 -0.57 7.94
N PRO A 41 -1.56 -0.54 6.64
CA PRO A 41 -0.76 -1.23 5.65
C PRO A 41 0.68 -0.70 5.78
N ASN A 42 1.68 -1.58 5.71
CA ASN A 42 3.05 -1.13 5.68
C ASN A 42 3.28 -0.45 4.31
N ILE A 43 3.05 0.86 4.26
CA ILE A 43 3.36 1.68 3.10
C ILE A 43 4.85 2.00 3.26
N ASP A 44 5.69 1.24 2.57
CA ASP A 44 7.11 1.57 2.46
C ASP A 44 7.23 2.82 1.59
N ILE A 45 7.15 4.00 2.22
CA ILE A 45 7.43 5.27 1.56
C ILE A 45 8.97 5.39 1.51
N PRO A 46 9.60 5.35 0.33
CA PRO A 46 11.06 5.42 0.24
C PRO A 46 11.52 6.86 0.51
N VAL A 47 11.67 7.21 1.79
CA VAL A 47 12.18 8.50 2.25
C VAL A 47 13.65 8.35 2.63
N VAL A 48 14.50 9.20 2.06
CA VAL A 48 15.92 9.33 2.44
C VAL A 48 16.06 10.61 3.25
N GLN A 49 16.56 10.50 4.48
CA GLN A 49 16.81 11.65 5.35
C GLN A 49 18.30 11.95 5.41
N VAL A 50 18.67 13.20 5.12
CA VAL A 50 20.04 13.71 5.24
C VAL A 50 20.03 14.85 6.26
N THR A 51 20.82 14.72 7.32
CA THR A 51 20.94 15.74 8.37
C THR A 51 22.34 16.31 8.36
N ILE A 52 22.44 17.64 8.26
CA ILE A 52 23.72 18.35 8.21
C ILE A 52 23.70 19.42 9.29
N THR A 53 24.74 19.45 10.12
CA THR A 53 24.85 20.40 11.24
C THR A 53 26.16 21.17 11.12
N GLN A 54 26.08 22.50 11.12
CA GLN A 54 27.25 23.38 11.15
C GLN A 54 27.08 24.42 12.25
N ALA A 55 27.86 24.29 13.33
CA ALA A 55 27.78 25.20 14.47
C ALA A 55 28.35 26.58 14.10
N GLY A 56 27.63 27.65 14.45
CA GLY A 56 28.08 29.03 14.26
C GLY A 56 27.92 29.60 12.85
N ALA A 57 27.27 28.87 11.93
CA ALA A 57 26.92 29.37 10.60
C ALA A 57 25.56 30.07 10.64
N ALA A 58 25.44 31.20 9.92
CA ALA A 58 24.13 31.80 9.68
C ALA A 58 23.28 30.85 8.80
N PRO A 59 21.96 30.79 8.98
CA PRO A 59 21.09 29.91 8.19
C PRO A 59 21.22 30.11 6.68
N SER A 60 21.38 31.36 6.23
CA SER A 60 21.58 31.71 4.82
C SER A 60 22.90 31.18 4.26
N GLU A 61 23.92 31.07 5.10
CA GLU A 61 25.24 30.55 4.73
C GLU A 61 25.21 29.01 4.65
N LEU A 62 24.57 28.37 5.63
CA LEU A 62 24.31 26.93 5.65
C LEU A 62 23.50 26.48 4.42
N GLU A 63 22.46 27.22 4.07
CA GLU A 63 21.63 26.94 2.90
C GLU A 63 22.44 26.98 1.61
N THR A 64 23.20 28.06 1.39
CA THR A 64 23.89 28.29 0.12
C THR A 64 25.13 27.41 -0.03
N GLN A 65 25.92 27.26 1.03
CA GLN A 65 27.21 26.56 0.95
C GLN A 65 27.10 25.05 1.14
N VAL A 66 26.10 24.60 1.90
CA VAL A 66 26.00 23.21 2.34
C VAL A 66 24.76 22.55 1.77
N THR A 67 23.56 23.04 2.12
CA THR A 67 22.29 22.43 1.72
C THR A 67 22.16 22.36 0.20
N LYS A 68 22.38 23.47 -0.51
CA LYS A 68 22.28 23.52 -1.98
C LYS A 68 23.25 22.55 -2.68
N ARG A 69 24.48 22.43 -2.18
CA ARG A 69 25.48 21.50 -2.72
C ARG A 69 25.03 20.04 -2.58
N VAL A 70 24.38 19.71 -1.47
CA VAL A 70 23.84 18.38 -1.22
C VAL A 70 22.60 18.13 -2.07
N GLU A 71 21.72 19.12 -2.24
CA GLU A 71 20.57 19.02 -3.14
C GLU A 71 20.99 18.77 -4.59
N ASP A 72 21.97 19.52 -5.10
CA ASP A 72 22.49 19.35 -6.46
C ASP A 72 23.07 17.93 -6.68
N ALA A 73 23.75 17.38 -5.66
CA ALA A 73 24.30 16.02 -5.72
C ALA A 73 23.20 14.94 -5.69
N ILE A 74 22.14 15.14 -4.91
CA ILE A 74 21.01 14.19 -4.79
C ILE A 74 20.07 14.29 -6.01
N ALA A 75 19.92 15.47 -6.60
CA ALA A 75 19.11 15.68 -7.80
C ALA A 75 19.59 14.86 -9.01
N GLY A 76 20.88 14.50 -9.05
CA GLY A 76 21.45 13.63 -10.07
C GLY A 76 21.14 12.13 -9.89
N VAL A 77 20.55 11.72 -8.76
CA VAL A 77 20.29 10.31 -8.45
C VAL A 77 19.00 9.85 -9.16
N PRO A 78 19.06 8.78 -9.99
CA PRO A 78 17.88 8.23 -10.64
C PRO A 78 16.84 7.77 -9.62
N GLY A 79 15.59 8.22 -9.77
CA GLY A 79 14.47 7.81 -8.91
C GLY A 79 14.07 8.82 -7.83
N VAL A 80 14.81 9.93 -7.68
CA VAL A 80 14.42 11.03 -6.80
C VAL A 80 13.32 11.86 -7.47
N LYS A 81 12.14 11.96 -6.82
CA LYS A 81 10.99 12.74 -7.33
C LYS A 81 10.82 14.09 -6.64
N HIS A 82 11.04 14.13 -5.32
CA HIS A 82 10.83 15.31 -4.50
C HIS A 82 12.00 15.43 -3.52
N ILE A 83 12.59 16.61 -3.45
CA ILE A 83 13.64 16.98 -2.49
C ILE A 83 13.02 18.08 -1.62
N THR A 84 13.14 17.96 -0.30
CA THR A 84 12.67 18.97 0.65
C THR A 84 13.75 19.18 1.68
N SER A 85 14.20 20.42 1.81
CA SER A 85 15.26 20.80 2.76
C SER A 85 14.72 21.81 3.76
N THR A 86 15.07 21.61 5.02
CA THR A 86 14.76 22.55 6.10
C THR A 86 16.05 22.90 6.82
N CYS A 87 16.36 24.18 6.91
CA CYS A 87 17.48 24.68 7.71
C CYS A 87 16.91 25.22 9.03
N LEU A 88 17.32 24.63 10.16
CA LEU A 88 17.03 25.14 11.49
C LEU A 88 18.25 25.90 12.03
N LEU A 89 17.99 26.92 12.85
CA LEU A 89 19.00 27.69 13.59
C LEU A 89 19.63 26.87 14.72
#